data_AF-A0A2U3C7Q0-F1
#
_entry.id   AF-A0A2U3C7Q0-F1
#
_cell.length_a   1.000
_cell.length_b   1.000
_cell.length_c   1.000
_cell.angle_alpha   90.00
_cell.angle_beta   90.00
_cell.angle_gamma   90.00
#
_symmetry.space_group_name_H-M   'P 1'
#
loop_
_entity.id
_entity.type
_entity.pdbx_description
1 polymer ?
#
loop_
_entity_poly.entity_id
_entity_poly.type
_entity_poly.pdbx_seq_one_letter_code
_entity_poly.pdbx_strand_id
1 'polypeptide(L)'
;MRISAFDSRGGAWYVFEWLPNYGCLVPNWTTAGAPVVVSGPCGKVTGGDYTWYAWPEGSDYELVNGGNTNLVLDMNVSTGRLQVWTANYGANQKWFVS
;
A
#
# COMPACT_ATOMS: atom_id res chain seq x y z
N MET A 1 9.19 3.77 6.75
CA MET A 1 8.76 2.72 5.81
C MET A 1 9.89 2.51 4.82
N ARG A 2 10.42 1.29 4.69
CA ARG A 2 11.44 0.96 3.68
C ARG A 2 10.78 0.18 2.57
N ILE A 3 11.01 0.56 1.32
CA ILE A 3 10.61 -0.18 0.12
C ILE A 3 11.90 -0.56 -0.59
N SER A 4 12.15 -1.86 -0.76
CA SER A 4 13.39 -2.37 -1.36
C SER A 4 13.11 -3.14 -2.64
N ALA A 5 12.79 -2.43 -3.73
CA ALA A 5 13.02 -2.74 -5.16
C ALA A 5 12.01 -1.98 -6.05
N PHE A 6 12.32 -1.84 -7.34
CA PHE A 6 11.44 -1.30 -8.39
C PHE A 6 11.00 -2.44 -9.31
N ASP A 7 9.73 -2.49 -9.71
CA ASP A 7 9.31 -3.38 -10.80
C ASP A 7 8.02 -2.89 -11.47
N SER A 8 8.16 -2.52 -12.75
CA SER A 8 7.07 -2.28 -13.67
C SER A 8 6.42 -3.61 -14.10
N ARG A 9 5.42 -4.06 -13.33
CA ARG A 9 4.43 -5.09 -13.71
C ARG A 9 4.93 -6.56 -13.75
N GLY A 10 6.05 -6.92 -13.12
CA GLY A 10 6.72 -8.22 -13.28
C GLY A 10 7.21 -8.97 -12.03
N GLY A 11 6.42 -9.14 -10.97
CA GLY A 11 6.60 -10.23 -9.99
C GLY A 11 7.15 -9.89 -8.59
N ALA A 12 7.55 -8.65 -8.29
CA ALA A 12 7.93 -8.27 -6.93
C ALA A 12 6.75 -7.69 -6.13
N TRP A 13 6.43 -8.33 -5.01
CA TRP A 13 5.49 -7.83 -4.01
C TRP A 13 6.23 -7.38 -2.75
N TYR A 14 5.70 -6.36 -2.10
CA TYR A 14 6.23 -5.79 -0.87
C TYR A 14 5.27 -6.00 0.29
N VAL A 15 5.82 -5.98 1.48
CA VAL A 15 5.05 -5.82 2.71
C VAL A 15 5.67 -4.65 3.46
N PHE A 16 4.82 -3.75 3.96
CA PHE A 16 5.30 -2.59 4.71
C PHE A 16 5.21 -2.85 6.21
N GLU A 17 6.39 -2.93 6.83
CA GLU A 17 6.53 -3.01 8.28
C GLU A 17 6.38 -1.63 8.90
N TRP A 18 5.39 -1.52 9.78
CA TRP A 18 5.17 -0.38 10.64
C TRP A 18 6.10 -0.46 11.84
N LEU A 19 7.03 0.49 11.96
CA LEU A 19 7.86 0.65 13.15
C LEU A 19 7.14 1.57 14.15
N PRO A 20 7.26 1.33 15.47
CA PRO A 20 8.26 0.48 16.14
C PRO A 20 7.81 -0.97 16.42
N ASN A 21 6.57 -1.34 16.10
CA ASN A 21 5.99 -2.61 16.54
C ASN A 21 6.08 -3.76 15.52
N TYR A 22 6.72 -3.51 14.36
CA TYR A 22 6.84 -4.44 13.24
C TYR A 22 5.47 -4.93 12.71
N GLY A 23 4.43 -4.14 12.90
CA GLY A 23 3.09 -4.47 12.44
C GLY A 23 2.98 -4.38 10.93
N CYS A 24 2.19 -5.25 10.30
CA CYS A 24 1.99 -5.22 8.86
C CYS A 24 1.01 -4.13 8.47
N LEU A 25 1.38 -3.24 7.55
CA LEU A 25 0.42 -2.36 6.90
C LEU A 25 -0.41 -3.17 5.89
N VAL A 26 -1.64 -3.48 6.25
CA VAL A 26 -2.49 -4.38 5.48
C VAL A 26 -3.46 -3.56 4.62
N PRO A 27 -3.49 -3.77 3.29
CA PRO A 27 -4.50 -3.19 2.42
C PRO A 27 -5.89 -3.79 2.64
N ASN A 28 -5.97 -4.94 3.32
CA ASN A 28 -7.05 -5.94 3.46
C ASN A 28 -8.49 -5.42 3.57
N TRP A 29 -8.95 -4.81 2.49
CA TRP A 29 -10.34 -4.49 2.18
C TRP A 29 -10.40 -4.22 0.66
N THR A 30 -11.22 -4.97 -0.08
CA THR A 30 -11.28 -4.91 -1.56
C THR A 30 -12.18 -3.79 -2.09
N THR A 31 -12.61 -2.86 -1.22
CA THR A 31 -13.57 -1.80 -1.51
C THR A 31 -12.91 -0.43 -1.33
N ALA A 32 -13.12 0.48 -2.29
CA ALA A 32 -12.65 1.86 -2.19
C ALA A 32 -13.20 2.55 -0.92
N GLY A 33 -12.36 3.33 -0.27
CA GLY A 33 -12.65 4.05 0.97
C GLY A 33 -12.38 3.25 2.24
N ALA A 34 -12.02 1.98 2.10
CA ALA A 34 -11.71 1.17 3.26
C ALA A 34 -10.38 1.60 3.90
N PRO A 35 -10.31 1.62 5.24
CA PRO A 35 -9.12 2.07 5.95
C PRO A 35 -7.99 1.06 5.81
N VAL A 36 -6.75 1.58 5.73
CA VAL A 36 -5.56 0.75 5.88
C VAL A 36 -5.30 0.52 7.37
N VAL A 37 -5.01 -0.72 7.74
CA VAL A 37 -4.82 -1.11 9.15
C VAL A 37 -3.43 -1.65 9.39
N VAL A 38 -2.92 -1.45 10.60
CA VAL A 38 -1.71 -2.12 11.07
C VAL A 38 -2.12 -3.38 11.82
N SER A 39 -1.78 -4.55 11.27
CA SER A 39 -2.02 -5.84 11.91
C SER A 39 -0.77 -6.33 12.66
N GLY A 40 -0.80 -7.57 13.14
CA GLY A 40 0.36 -8.24 13.73
C GLY A 40 1.58 -8.33 12.80
N PRO A 41 2.63 -9.04 13.22
CA PRO A 41 3.89 -9.12 12.46
C PRO A 41 3.65 -9.59 11.01
N CYS A 42 4.32 -8.97 10.04
CA CYS A 42 4.16 -9.26 8.60
C CYS A 42 4.24 -10.75 8.27
N GLY A 43 5.23 -11.47 8.83
CA GLY A 43 5.40 -12.91 8.61
C GLY A 43 4.34 -13.81 9.28
N LYS A 44 3.40 -13.24 10.02
CA LYS A 44 2.30 -13.95 10.71
C LYS A 44 0.91 -13.55 10.23
N VAL A 45 0.81 -12.64 9.25
CA VAL A 45 -0.48 -12.30 8.66
C VAL A 45 -0.93 -13.48 7.77
N THR A 46 -1.93 -14.22 8.25
CA THR A 46 -2.52 -15.35 7.54
C THR A 46 -3.92 -14.97 7.06
N GLY A 47 -4.13 -14.91 5.73
CA GLY A 47 -5.42 -14.58 5.11
C GLY A 47 -5.53 -13.12 4.64
N GLY A 48 -6.10 -12.95 3.43
CA GLY A 48 -6.14 -11.68 2.69
C GLY A 48 -4.81 -11.38 1.99
N ASP A 49 -4.85 -10.59 0.92
CA ASP A 49 -3.63 -10.06 0.30
C ASP A 49 -3.14 -8.88 1.13
N TYR A 50 -2.07 -9.11 1.88
CA TYR A 50 -1.35 -8.12 2.70
C TYR A 50 -0.18 -7.48 1.93
N THR A 51 -0.08 -7.80 0.65
CA THR A 51 0.99 -7.37 -0.24
C THR A 51 0.65 -6.05 -0.92
N TRP A 52 1.71 -5.34 -1.29
CA TRP A 52 1.66 -4.12 -2.08
C TRP A 52 2.56 -4.26 -3.30
N TYR A 53 2.14 -3.74 -4.44
CA TYR A 53 3.03 -3.54 -5.58
C TYR A 53 3.41 -2.07 -5.65
N ALA A 54 4.70 -1.77 -5.80
CA ALA A 54 5.18 -0.41 -5.99
C ALA A 54 5.24 -0.11 -7.49
N TRP A 55 4.24 0.59 -8.00
CA TRP A 55 4.14 0.98 -9.40
C TRP A 55 4.85 2.32 -9.63
N PRO A 56 5.88 2.39 -10.49
CA PRO A 56 6.63 3.62 -10.70
C PRO A 56 5.82 4.66 -11.48
N GLU A 57 5.80 5.90 -10.98
CA GLU A 57 5.19 7.09 -11.59
C GLU A 57 6.18 8.24 -11.67
N GLY A 58 7.10 8.18 -12.64
CA GLY A 58 8.18 9.15 -12.73
C GLY A 58 9.16 9.00 -11.57
N SER A 59 9.25 10.00 -10.69
CA SER A 59 10.07 9.96 -9.47
C SER A 59 9.34 9.38 -8.26
N ASP A 60 8.02 9.22 -8.36
CA ASP A 60 7.15 8.74 -7.28
C ASP A 60 6.70 7.30 -7.55
N TYR A 61 5.93 6.75 -6.62
CA TYR A 61 5.29 5.46 -6.73
C TYR A 61 3.82 5.54 -6.37
N GLU A 62 3.01 4.78 -7.09
CA GLU A 62 1.69 4.37 -6.64
C GLU A 62 1.83 3.01 -5.92
N LEU A 63 1.20 2.86 -4.76
CA LEU A 63 1.25 1.62 -3.99
C LEU A 63 -0.03 0.84 -4.21
N VAL A 64 0.02 -0.12 -5.12
CA VAL A 64 -1.13 -0.90 -5.59
C VAL A 64 -1.45 -2.01 -4.60
N ASN A 65 -2.75 -2.18 -4.30
CA ASN A 65 -3.25 -3.22 -3.42
C ASN A 65 -3.05 -4.61 -4.03
N GLY A 66 -2.40 -5.50 -3.28
CA GLY A 66 -2.09 -6.88 -3.66
C GLY A 66 -3.31 -7.70 -4.08
N GLY A 67 -4.45 -7.53 -3.40
CA GLY A 67 -5.66 -8.33 -3.62
C GLY A 67 -6.73 -7.69 -4.46
N ASN A 68 -6.57 -6.41 -4.79
CA ASN A 68 -7.39 -5.75 -5.80
C ASN A 68 -6.56 -4.67 -6.48
N THR A 69 -5.97 -5.01 -7.63
CA THR A 69 -5.07 -4.11 -8.36
C THR A 69 -5.76 -2.89 -8.98
N ASN A 70 -7.07 -2.75 -8.84
CA ASN A 70 -7.80 -1.51 -9.18
C ASN A 70 -7.75 -0.47 -8.05
N LEU A 71 -7.23 -0.85 -6.89
CA LEU A 71 -7.13 0.00 -5.71
C LEU A 71 -5.68 0.27 -5.32
N VAL A 72 -5.44 1.46 -4.77
CA VAL A 72 -4.11 1.97 -4.44
C VAL A 72 -4.13 2.65 -3.08
N LEU A 73 -2.95 2.80 -2.44
CA LEU A 73 -2.82 3.54 -1.19
C LEU A 73 -3.09 5.02 -1.43
N ASP A 74 -4.05 5.55 -0.69
CA ASP A 74 -4.55 6.90 -0.81
C ASP A 74 -4.52 7.59 0.56
N MET A 75 -4.02 8.81 0.61
CA MET A 75 -4.22 9.69 1.76
C MET A 75 -5.55 10.43 1.56
N ASN A 76 -6.54 10.11 2.40
CA ASN A 76 -7.78 10.87 2.44
C ASN A 76 -7.50 12.27 3.03
N VAL A 77 -7.28 13.26 2.17
CA VAL A 77 -6.91 14.62 2.58
C VAL A 77 -7.95 15.32 3.46
N SER A 78 -9.22 14.91 3.39
CA SER A 78 -10.28 15.49 4.22
C SER A 78 -10.25 15.00 5.67
N THR A 79 -9.73 13.79 5.90
CA THR A 79 -9.70 13.15 7.24
C THR A 79 -8.29 12.91 7.76
N GLY A 80 -7.26 13.05 6.92
CA GLY A 80 -5.87 12.76 7.26
C GLY A 80 -5.60 11.27 7.50
N ARG A 81 -6.41 10.37 6.92
CA ARG A 81 -6.31 8.92 7.12
C ARG A 81 -5.88 8.20 5.85
N LEU A 82 -5.06 7.17 6.01
CA LEU A 82 -4.74 6.25 4.93
C LEU A 82 -5.93 5.33 4.63
N GLN A 83 -6.25 5.19 3.36
CA GLN A 83 -7.29 4.33 2.83
C GLN A 83 -6.81 3.65 1.54
N VAL A 84 -7.57 2.68 1.06
CA VAL A 84 -7.46 2.21 -0.33
C VAL A 84 -8.48 2.95 -1.19
N TRP A 85 -8.11 3.37 -2.39
CA TRP A 85 -9.02 4.07 -3.30
C TRP A 85 -8.79 3.67 -4.75
N THR A 86 -9.77 3.91 -5.62
CA THR A 86 -9.57 3.72 -7.06
C THR A 86 -8.45 4.63 -7.55
N ALA A 87 -7.51 4.07 -8.30
CA ALA A 87 -6.42 4.82 -8.91
C ALA A 87 -6.99 5.99 -9.73
N ASN A 88 -6.60 7.21 -9.36
CA ASN A 88 -6.99 8.43 -10.03
C ASN A 88 -5.78 9.34 -10.34
N TYR A 89 -4.56 8.83 -10.10
CA TYR A 89 -3.29 9.53 -10.35
C TYR A 89 -3.15 10.86 -9.59
N GLY A 90 -3.96 11.05 -8.54
CA GLY A 90 -3.94 12.22 -7.68
C GLY A 90 -2.66 12.30 -6.86
N ALA A 91 -2.26 13.52 -6.48
CA ALA A 91 -1.04 13.74 -5.68
C ALA A 91 -1.07 13.01 -4.33
N ASN A 92 -2.26 12.75 -3.78
CA ASN A 92 -2.46 12.01 -2.54
C ASN A 92 -2.37 10.47 -2.70
N GLN A 93 -2.07 9.98 -3.90
CA GLN A 93 -1.80 8.57 -4.22
C GLN A 93 -0.32 8.35 -4.63
N LYS A 94 0.50 9.40 -4.57
CA LYS A 94 1.91 9.38 -4.94
C LYS A 94 2.79 9.38 -3.71
N TRP A 95 3.70 8.41 -3.66
CA TRP A 95 4.56 8.13 -2.52
C TRP A 95 6.01 8.13 -2.97
N PHE A 96 6.92 8.58 -2.11
CA PHE A 96 8.36 8.50 -2.34
C PHE A 96 9.02 7.69 -1.22
N VAL A 97 10.22 7.20 -1.49
CA VAL A 97 11.03 6.44 -0.52
C VAL A 97 12.28 7.25 -0.20
N SER A 98 12.57 7.40 1.09
CA SER A 98 13.74 8.13 1.60
C SER A 98 14.53 7.30 2.60
#